data_AF-A0A7W1BIL3-F1
#
_entry.id   AF-A0A7W1BIL3-F1
#
_cell.length_a   1.000
_cell.length_b   1.000
_cell.length_c   1.000
_cell.angle_alpha   90.00
_cell.angle_beta   90.00
_cell.angle_gamma   90.00
#
_symmetry.space_group_name_H-M   'P 1'
#
loop_
_entity.id
_entity.type
_entity.pdbx_description
1 polymer ?
#
loop_
_entity_poly.entity_id
_entity_poly.type
_entity_poly.pdbx_seq_one_letter_code
_entity_poly.pdbx_strand_id
1 'polypeptide(L)'
;MAALDLARDGALAMEVPVGAVIVRDGTVVASANNRTVRDQDATSHAELLALRAAAIRTGSWRLTGCTLYVTLEPCAMCAGAIVLSRPDRVVFGAWDDKAGMAGSVGDLLRHPRLNHRPEVRGGVFAKECAELLTSFFLARRDCVDSPSKVG
;
A
#
# COMPACT_ATOMS: atom_id res chain seq x y z
N MET A 1 13.85 -4.24 0.87
CA MET A 1 13.04 -4.87 1.94
C MET A 1 12.22 -3.87 2.76
N ALA A 2 12.56 -2.57 2.76
CA ALA A 2 11.86 -1.53 3.55
C ALA A 2 10.31 -1.59 3.55
N ALA A 3 9.65 -1.81 2.41
CA ALA A 3 8.18 -1.90 2.36
C ALA A 3 7.61 -3.14 3.09
N LEU A 4 8.29 -4.29 3.01
CA LEU A 4 7.90 -5.51 3.73
C LEU A 4 8.10 -5.36 5.24
N ASP A 5 9.16 -4.67 5.66
CA ASP A 5 9.41 -4.41 7.08
C ASP A 5 8.31 -3.53 7.67
N LEU A 6 7.90 -2.47 6.96
CA LEU A 6 6.75 -1.64 7.35
C LEU A 6 5.43 -2.42 7.43
N ALA A 7 5.21 -3.36 6.49
CA ALA A 7 4.03 -4.22 6.51
C ALA A 7 4.02 -5.12 7.76
N ARG A 8 5.18 -5.66 8.16
CA ARG A 8 5.34 -6.43 9.40
C ARG A 8 5.05 -5.56 10.63
N ASP A 9 5.57 -4.34 10.68
CA ASP A 9 5.29 -3.40 11.76
C ASP A 9 3.78 -3.08 11.87
N GLY A 10 3.08 -3.00 10.73
CA GLY A 10 1.63 -2.83 10.68
C GLY A 10 0.90 -4.03 11.30
N ALA A 11 1.29 -5.25 10.91
CA ALA A 11 0.74 -6.48 11.49
C ALA A 11 0.93 -6.55 13.01
N LEU A 12 2.11 -6.21 13.52
CA LEU A 12 2.39 -6.16 14.97
C LEU A 12 1.49 -5.14 15.69
N ALA A 13 1.07 -4.08 15.00
CA ALA A 13 0.13 -3.09 15.50
C ALA A 13 -1.35 -3.43 15.20
N MET A 14 -1.67 -4.67 14.84
CA MET A 14 -3.02 -5.16 14.52
C MET A 14 -3.69 -4.48 13.31
N GLU A 15 -2.88 -3.91 12.42
CA GLU A 15 -3.31 -3.33 11.13
C GLU A 15 -3.15 -4.36 10.01
N VAL A 16 -3.94 -4.22 8.94
CA VAL A 16 -3.72 -5.03 7.72
C VAL A 16 -2.27 -4.80 7.24
N PRO A 17 -1.48 -5.86 7.01
CA PRO A 17 -0.04 -5.73 6.79
C PRO A 17 0.28 -5.23 5.37
N VAL A 18 0.10 -3.94 5.17
CA VAL A 18 0.48 -3.23 3.95
C VAL A 18 1.48 -2.15 4.30
N GLY A 19 2.60 -2.14 3.57
CA GLY A 19 3.66 -1.14 3.71
C GLY A 19 3.94 -0.47 2.37
N ALA A 20 4.27 0.82 2.42
CA ALA A 20 4.56 1.64 1.25
C ALA A 20 5.77 2.54 1.47
N VAL A 21 6.56 2.75 0.42
CA VAL A 21 7.75 3.58 0.41
C VAL A 21 7.80 4.41 -0.88
N ILE A 22 8.07 5.71 -0.74
CA ILE A 22 8.35 6.62 -1.85
C ILE A 22 9.85 6.83 -1.94
N VAL A 23 10.42 6.53 -3.12
CA VAL A 23 11.85 6.69 -3.41
C VAL A 23 12.04 7.73 -4.50
N ARG A 24 13.03 8.60 -4.35
CA ARG A 24 13.49 9.56 -5.37
C ARG A 24 15.01 9.51 -5.43
N ASP A 25 15.57 9.36 -6.63
CA ASP A 25 17.02 9.31 -6.85
C ASP A 25 17.74 8.29 -5.93
N GLY A 26 17.16 7.10 -5.79
CA GLY A 26 17.67 6.03 -4.93
C GLY A 26 17.49 6.24 -3.42
N THR A 27 16.92 7.39 -2.99
CA THR A 27 16.74 7.75 -1.58
C THR A 27 15.28 7.63 -1.17
N VAL A 28 15.02 7.06 0.02
CA VAL A 28 13.67 7.03 0.60
C VAL A 28 13.27 8.43 1.04
N VAL A 29 12.23 8.97 0.41
CA VAL A 29 11.67 10.28 0.74
C VAL A 29 10.63 10.14 1.85
N ALA A 30 9.76 9.14 1.76
CA ALA A 30 8.72 8.87 2.74
C ALA A 30 8.38 7.38 2.80
N SER A 31 7.80 6.97 3.92
CA SER A 31 7.40 5.60 4.17
C SER A 31 6.21 5.55 5.13
N ALA A 32 5.33 4.58 4.95
CA ALA A 32 4.20 4.37 5.83
C ALA A 32 3.74 2.90 5.79
N ASN A 33 3.04 2.49 6.84
CA ASN A 33 2.18 1.31 6.82
C ASN A 33 0.72 1.70 7.01
N ASN A 34 -0.17 0.73 6.79
CA ASN A 34 -1.59 0.87 7.06
C ASN A 34 -1.81 1.26 8.53
N ARG A 35 -2.74 2.20 8.77
CA ARG A 35 -3.09 2.66 10.12
C ARG A 35 -4.60 2.96 10.26
N THR A 36 -5.43 2.31 9.43
CA THR A 36 -6.88 2.52 9.40
C THR A 36 -7.51 2.38 10.78
N VAL A 37 -7.12 1.35 11.54
CA VAL A 37 -7.69 1.09 12.87
C VAL A 37 -7.18 2.11 13.88
N ARG A 38 -5.89 2.41 13.86
CA ARG A 38 -5.24 3.33 14.79
C ARG A 38 -5.75 4.76 14.65
N ASP A 39 -5.91 5.22 13.41
CA ASP A 39 -6.33 6.59 13.11
C ASP A 39 -7.86 6.73 13.09
N GLN A 40 -8.60 5.61 13.10
CA GLN A 40 -10.05 5.58 12.85
C GLN A 40 -10.41 6.31 11.53
N ASP A 41 -9.55 6.16 10.52
CA ASP A 41 -9.68 6.81 9.20
C ASP A 41 -9.63 5.73 8.11
N ALA A 42 -10.75 5.55 7.41
CA ALA A 42 -10.87 4.61 6.29
C ALA A 42 -9.87 4.91 5.15
N THR A 43 -9.35 6.14 5.08
CA THR A 43 -8.38 6.56 4.06
C THR A 43 -6.92 6.32 4.45
N SER A 44 -6.64 5.92 5.69
CA SER A 44 -5.28 5.74 6.24
C SER A 44 -4.56 4.46 5.74
N HIS A 45 -4.59 4.26 4.42
CA HIS A 45 -3.85 3.25 3.68
C HIS A 45 -2.38 3.64 3.50
N ALA A 46 -1.50 2.64 3.46
CA ALA A 46 -0.06 2.85 3.39
C ALA A 46 0.35 3.79 2.24
N GLU A 47 -0.20 3.60 1.04
CA GLU A 47 0.10 4.40 -0.15
C GLU A 47 -0.29 5.85 0.06
N LEU A 48 -1.51 6.10 0.52
CA LEU A 48 -2.03 7.47 0.70
C LEU A 48 -1.19 8.24 1.71
N LEU A 49 -0.80 7.59 2.80
CA LEU A 49 0.03 8.17 3.84
C LEU A 49 1.45 8.45 3.36
N ALA A 50 2.05 7.51 2.61
CA ALA A 50 3.38 7.70 2.05
C ALA A 50 3.40 8.83 1.01
N LEU A 51 2.38 8.93 0.16
CA LEU A 51 2.21 10.02 -0.81
C LEU A 51 2.05 11.38 -0.12
N ARG A 52 1.18 11.47 0.90
CA ARG A 52 0.99 12.69 1.71
C ARG A 52 2.30 13.13 2.37
N ALA A 53 3.01 12.19 3.01
CA ALA A 53 4.29 12.47 3.66
C ALA A 53 5.37 12.90 2.66
N ALA A 54 5.44 12.26 1.48
CA ALA A 54 6.37 12.65 0.42
C ALA A 54 6.08 14.06 -0.10
N ALA A 55 4.80 14.42 -0.27
CA ALA A 55 4.42 15.74 -0.73
C ALA A 55 4.84 16.85 0.25
N ILE A 56 4.61 16.62 1.55
CA ILE A 56 5.05 17.54 2.61
C ILE A 56 6.58 17.68 2.59
N ARG A 57 7.31 16.57 2.54
CA ARG A 57 8.79 16.58 2.60
C ARG A 57 9.46 17.18 1.37
N THR A 58 8.81 17.08 0.21
CA THR A 58 9.32 17.65 -1.05
C THR A 58 8.81 19.07 -1.32
N GLY A 59 7.86 19.56 -0.50
CA GLY A 59 7.19 20.84 -0.72
C GLY A 59 6.33 20.88 -1.98
N SER A 60 5.93 19.72 -2.52
CA SER A 60 5.20 19.61 -3.78
C SER A 60 4.21 18.44 -3.76
N TRP A 61 2.97 18.70 -4.17
CA TRP A 61 1.99 17.64 -4.39
C TRP A 61 2.30 16.79 -5.63
N ARG A 62 3.11 17.30 -6.56
CA ARG A 62 3.62 16.55 -7.71
C ARG A 62 4.89 15.81 -7.29
N LEU A 63 4.83 14.49 -7.34
CA LEU A 63 5.91 13.57 -6.99
C LEU A 63 6.65 13.06 -8.23
N THR A 64 6.82 13.91 -9.25
CA THR A 64 7.61 13.58 -10.44
C THR A 64 9.05 13.20 -10.05
N GLY A 65 9.62 12.20 -10.71
CA GLY A 65 10.89 11.59 -10.34
C GLY A 65 10.80 10.55 -9.21
N CYS A 66 9.63 10.35 -8.60
CA CYS A 66 9.45 9.37 -7.53
C CYS A 66 8.96 8.02 -8.05
N THR A 67 9.37 6.95 -7.37
CA THR A 67 8.78 5.62 -7.46
C THR A 67 8.06 5.28 -6.16
N LEU A 68 6.81 4.85 -6.25
CA LEU A 68 6.07 4.22 -5.15
C LEU A 68 6.31 2.72 -5.16
N TYR A 69 6.73 2.17 -4.03
CA TYR A 69 6.75 0.74 -3.76
C TYR A 69 5.68 0.43 -2.73
N VAL A 70 4.83 -0.58 -2.96
CA VAL A 70 3.79 -1.01 -2.02
C VAL A 70 3.69 -2.54 -1.97
N THR A 71 3.41 -3.14 -0.82
CA THR A 71 3.39 -4.61 -0.68
C THR A 71 2.16 -5.28 -1.29
N LEU A 72 1.06 -4.55 -1.46
CA LEU A 72 -0.20 -5.03 -2.06
C LEU A 72 -0.61 -4.13 -3.23
N GLU A 73 -1.29 -4.69 -4.22
CA GLU A 73 -1.86 -3.94 -5.32
C GLU A 73 -2.75 -2.78 -4.83
N PRO A 74 -2.58 -1.55 -5.35
CA PRO A 74 -3.38 -0.41 -4.91
C PRO A 74 -4.88 -0.58 -5.18
N CYS A 75 -5.71 -0.26 -4.19
CA CYS A 75 -7.17 -0.19 -4.34
C CYS A 75 -7.60 1.05 -5.15
N ALA A 76 -8.90 1.17 -5.46
CA ALA A 76 -9.45 2.30 -6.23
C ALA A 76 -9.05 3.68 -5.68
N MET A 77 -9.14 3.86 -4.36
CA MET A 77 -8.78 5.11 -3.68
C MET A 77 -7.29 5.43 -3.87
N CYS A 78 -6.42 4.46 -3.58
CA CYS A 78 -4.97 4.66 -3.67
C CYS A 78 -4.53 4.84 -5.12
N ALA A 79 -5.10 4.09 -6.07
CA ALA A 79 -4.85 4.26 -7.49
C ALA A 79 -5.24 5.66 -7.98
N GLY A 80 -6.39 6.19 -7.56
CA GLY A 80 -6.77 7.58 -7.83
C GLY A 80 -5.78 8.59 -7.24
N ALA A 81 -5.37 8.40 -5.98
CA ALA A 81 -4.38 9.27 -5.33
C ALA A 81 -3.01 9.23 -6.01
N ILE A 82 -2.57 8.07 -6.49
CA ILE A 82 -1.36 7.90 -7.29
C ILE A 82 -1.45 8.74 -8.57
N VAL A 83 -2.54 8.61 -9.35
CA VAL A 83 -2.72 9.41 -10.57
C VAL A 83 -2.65 10.91 -10.28
N LEU A 84 -3.28 11.37 -9.19
CA LEU A 84 -3.30 12.77 -8.81
C LEU A 84 -1.95 13.30 -8.29
N SER A 85 -1.17 12.46 -7.59
CA SER A 85 0.15 12.82 -7.03
C SER A 85 1.30 12.68 -8.02
N ARG A 86 1.07 12.01 -9.16
CA ARG A 86 2.00 11.94 -10.30
C ARG A 86 3.41 11.37 -10.02
N PRO A 87 3.55 10.25 -9.28
CA PRO A 87 4.82 9.52 -9.30
C PRO A 87 5.06 8.95 -10.70
N ASP A 88 6.31 8.80 -11.10
CA ASP A 88 6.65 8.29 -12.44
C ASP A 88 6.44 6.78 -12.53
N ARG A 89 6.60 6.07 -11.41
CA ARG A 89 6.50 4.61 -11.34
C ARG A 89 5.78 4.13 -10.09
N VAL A 90 5.04 3.04 -10.24
CA VAL A 90 4.45 2.23 -9.17
C VAL A 90 4.96 0.81 -9.29
N VAL A 91 5.46 0.27 -8.19
CA VAL A 91 5.87 -1.12 -8.06
C VAL A 91 5.09 -1.74 -6.92
N PHE A 92 4.43 -2.86 -7.17
CA PHE A 92 3.70 -3.56 -6.11
C PHE A 92 4.04 -5.05 -6.01
N GLY A 93 3.80 -5.59 -4.82
CA GLY A 93 4.06 -6.98 -4.49
C GLY A 93 2.93 -7.92 -4.89
N ALA A 94 2.09 -8.28 -3.92
CA ALA A 94 0.96 -9.18 -4.12
C ALA A 94 -0.16 -8.52 -4.94
N TRP A 95 -0.87 -9.33 -5.71
CA TRP A 95 -2.11 -8.95 -6.39
C TRP A 95 -3.30 -8.95 -5.41
N ASP A 96 -4.30 -8.11 -5.67
CA ASP A 96 -5.54 -8.07 -4.89
C ASP A 96 -6.75 -8.36 -5.80
N ASP A 97 -7.13 -9.64 -5.87
CA ASP A 97 -8.25 -10.11 -6.69
C ASP A 97 -9.62 -9.50 -6.28
N LYS A 98 -9.71 -8.92 -5.07
CA LYS A 98 -10.99 -8.41 -4.53
C LYS A 98 -11.14 -6.90 -4.70
N ALA A 99 -10.06 -6.14 -4.67
CA ALA A 99 -10.12 -4.68 -4.66
C ALA A 99 -9.05 -3.97 -5.51
N GLY A 100 -8.12 -4.72 -6.10
CA GLY A 100 -6.99 -4.17 -6.85
C GLY A 100 -7.42 -3.41 -8.11
N MET A 101 -6.92 -2.18 -8.26
CA MET A 101 -7.23 -1.29 -9.38
C MET A 101 -5.99 -0.92 -10.21
N ALA A 102 -5.00 -1.82 -10.24
CA ALA A 102 -3.81 -1.73 -11.09
C ALA A 102 -3.63 -2.95 -12.01
N GLY A 103 -4.71 -3.72 -12.20
CA GLY A 103 -4.80 -4.87 -13.11
C GLY A 103 -5.75 -5.99 -12.67
N SER A 104 -6.16 -6.06 -11.40
CA SER A 104 -7.06 -7.14 -10.93
C SER A 104 -8.55 -6.88 -11.22
N VAL A 105 -9.21 -6.03 -10.43
CA VAL A 105 -10.63 -5.67 -10.65
C VAL A 105 -10.76 -4.66 -11.79
N GLY A 106 -9.77 -3.79 -11.92
CA GLY A 106 -9.66 -2.83 -13.00
C GLY A 106 -8.26 -2.22 -13.05
N ASP A 107 -8.05 -1.26 -13.95
CA ASP A 107 -6.75 -0.60 -14.09
C ASP A 107 -6.95 0.92 -14.23
N LEU A 108 -6.99 1.60 -13.09
CA LEU A 108 -7.04 3.07 -13.05
C LEU A 108 -5.68 3.68 -13.40
N LEU A 109 -4.57 3.02 -13.03
CA LEU A 109 -3.23 3.57 -13.24
C LEU A 109 -2.86 3.68 -14.73
N ARG A 110 -3.40 2.80 -15.58
CA ARG A 110 -3.18 2.82 -17.03
C ARG A 110 -4.39 3.29 -17.84
N HIS A 111 -5.42 3.84 -17.20
CA HIS A 111 -6.64 4.24 -17.89
C HIS A 111 -6.39 5.35 -18.94
N PRO A 112 -6.78 5.18 -20.21
CA PRO A 112 -6.35 6.06 -21.31
C PRO A 112 -6.92 7.48 -21.23
N ARG A 113 -8.03 7.68 -20.53
CA ARG A 113 -8.67 9.00 -20.36
C ARG A 113 -8.09 9.84 -19.22
N LEU A 114 -7.20 9.28 -18.39
CA LEU A 114 -6.60 10.02 -17.28
C LEU A 114 -5.35 10.78 -17.74
N ASN A 115 -5.05 11.88 -17.04
CA ASN A 115 -4.01 12.85 -17.42
C ASN A 115 -2.60 12.53 -16.89
N HIS A 116 -2.46 11.43 -16.16
CA HIS A 116 -1.19 10.88 -15.68
C HIS A 116 -1.30 9.35 -15.67
N ARG A 117 -0.25 8.67 -16.13
CA ARG A 117 -0.18 7.21 -16.20
C ARG A 117 1.23 6.79 -15.81
N PRO A 118 1.47 6.37 -14.56
CA PRO A 118 2.79 5.90 -14.15
C PRO A 118 3.16 4.62 -14.89
N GLU A 119 4.45 4.32 -14.98
CA GLU A 119 4.89 2.95 -15.25
C GLU A 119 4.47 2.05 -14.08
N VAL A 120 3.88 0.89 -14.37
CA VAL A 120 3.38 -0.01 -13.33
C VAL A 120 4.01 -1.39 -13.48
N ARG A 121 4.68 -1.86 -12.41
CA ARG A 121 5.26 -3.20 -12.30
C ARG A 121 4.68 -3.93 -11.08
N GLY A 122 3.84 -4.92 -11.33
CA GLY A 122 3.31 -5.82 -10.30
C GLY A 122 4.19 -7.06 -10.07
N GLY A 123 3.91 -7.79 -9.00
CA GLY A 123 4.46 -9.12 -8.77
C GLY A 123 5.84 -9.17 -8.11
N VAL A 124 6.37 -8.05 -7.59
CA VAL A 124 7.72 -8.01 -7.01
C VAL A 124 7.70 -8.49 -5.56
N PHE A 125 8.32 -9.63 -5.26
CA PHE A 125 8.17 -10.33 -3.96
C PHE A 125 6.70 -10.67 -3.65
N ALA A 126 5.94 -11.05 -4.68
CA ALA A 126 4.50 -11.31 -4.57
C ALA A 126 4.17 -12.39 -3.53
N LYS A 127 4.97 -13.46 -3.49
CA LYS A 127 4.78 -14.59 -2.58
C LYS A 127 4.93 -14.13 -1.13
N GLU A 128 6.02 -13.44 -0.81
CA GLU A 128 6.31 -12.96 0.53
C GLU A 128 5.26 -11.93 1.00
N CYS A 129 4.81 -11.06 0.11
CA CYS A 129 3.75 -10.10 0.41
C CYS A 129 2.40 -10.80 0.69
N ALA A 130 2.04 -11.81 -0.12
CA ALA A 130 0.80 -12.56 0.03
C ALA A 130 0.79 -13.46 1.28
N GLU A 131 1.94 -14.06 1.62
CA GLU A 131 2.11 -14.87 2.83
C GLU A 131 1.87 -14.05 4.10
N LEU A 132 2.34 -12.80 4.13
CA LEU A 132 2.15 -11.91 5.28
C LEU A 132 0.66 -11.57 5.50
N LEU A 133 -0.07 -11.23 4.43
CA LEU A 133 -1.52 -10.98 4.46
C LEU A 133 -2.28 -12.23 4.92
N THR A 134 -1.96 -13.38 4.32
CA THR A 134 -2.60 -14.66 4.65
C THR A 134 -2.41 -15.02 6.13
N SER A 135 -1.17 -14.91 6.64
CA SER A 135 -0.83 -15.21 8.03
C SER A 135 -1.58 -14.31 9.01
N PHE A 136 -1.69 -13.01 8.69
CA PHE A 136 -2.43 -12.06 9.51
C PHE A 136 -3.92 -12.41 9.64
N PHE A 137 -4.60 -12.73 8.52
CA PHE A 137 -6.02 -13.09 8.55
C PHE A 137 -6.29 -14.47 9.15
N LEU A 138 -5.37 -15.44 9.03
CA LEU A 138 -5.45 -16.71 9.74
C LEU A 138 -5.40 -16.50 11.25
N ALA A 139 -4.38 -15.81 11.76
CA ALA A 139 -4.23 -15.55 13.19
C ALA A 139 -5.45 -14.82 13.81
N ARG A 140 -6.12 -13.94 13.05
CA ARG A 140 -7.34 -13.26 13.50
C ARG A 140 -8.57 -14.17 13.56
N ARG A 141 -8.69 -15.15 12.66
CA ARG A 141 -9.80 -16.13 12.71
C ARG A 141 -9.67 -17.02 13.93
N ASP A 142 -8.48 -17.55 14.16
CA ASP A 142 -8.19 -18.45 15.30
C ASP A 142 -8.43 -17.75 16.66
N CYS A 143 -8.22 -16.42 16.72
CA CYS A 143 -8.48 -15.62 17.91
C CYS A 143 -9.99 -15.43 18.20
N VAL A 144 -10.83 -15.35 17.16
CA VAL A 144 -12.29 -15.20 17.30
C VAL A 144 -12.95 -16.53 17.68
N ASP A 145 -12.36 -17.66 17.29
CA ASP A 145 -12.87 -19.01 17.58
C ASP A 145 -12.41 -19.58 18.94
N SER A 146 -11.68 -18.81 19.74
CA SER A 146 -11.36 -19.18 21.12
C SER A 146 -12.51 -18.79 22.04
N PRO A 147 -13.29 -19.72 22.63
CA PRO A 147 -14.35 -19.37 23.56
C PRO A 147 -13.73 -18.59 24.72
N SER A 148 -14.26 -17.40 24.97
CA SER A 148 -13.98 -16.63 26.17
C SER A 148 -14.27 -17.51 27.39
N LYS A 149 -13.20 -18.08 27.97
CA LYS A 149 -13.25 -18.58 29.33
C LYS A 149 -13.35 -17.37 30.25
N VAL A 150 -14.56 -16.85 30.40
CA VAL A 150 -14.95 -16.06 31.56
C VAL A 150 -15.00 -17.06 32.71
N GLY A 151 -13.97 -16.98 33.56
CA GLY A 151 -13.94 -17.59 34.88
C GLY A 151 -13.88 -16.49 35.92
#